data_AF-A0A1B7LF73-F1
#
_entry.id   AF-A0A1B7LF73-F1
#
_cell.length_a   1.000
_cell.length_b   1.000
_cell.length_c   1.000
_cell.angle_alpha   90.00
_cell.angle_beta   90.00
_cell.angle_gamma   90.00
#
_symmetry.space_group_name_H-M   'P 1'
#
loop_
_entity.id
_entity.type
_entity.pdbx_description
1 polymer ?
#
loop_
_entity_poly.entity_id
_entity_poly.type
_entity_poly.pdbx_seq_one_letter_code
_entity_poly.pdbx_strand_id
1 'polypeptide(L)' 'MKEKEKIAVSQAVLDAVRREVRDGRLTCTAAQRLAAELAVPVREVGAACDALGVKVQACELGCF' A
#
# COMPACT_ATOMS: atom_id res chain seq x y z
N MET A 1 15.79 18.81 -0.82
CA MET A 1 15.51 17.72 -1.79
C MET A 1 14.68 16.64 -1.12
N LYS A 2 13.35 16.67 -1.33
CA LYS A 2 12.43 15.52 -1.38
C LYS A 2 11.02 16.09 -1.54
N GLU A 3 10.80 16.83 -2.64
CA GLU A 3 9.47 16.96 -3.23
C GLU A 3 9.01 15.54 -3.59
N LYS A 4 8.19 14.94 -2.74
CA LYS A 4 7.45 13.73 -3.11
C LYS A 4 6.14 14.18 -3.71
N GLU A 5 6.18 14.15 -5.03
CA GLU A 5 5.14 14.46 -6.00
C GLU A 5 3.76 13.92 -5.60
N LYS A 6 2.76 14.77 -5.77
CA LYS A 6 1.36 14.54 -5.40
C LYS A 6 0.74 13.49 -6.30
N ILE A 7 0.61 12.28 -5.78
CA ILE A 7 -0.53 11.42 -6.09
C ILE A 7 -1.42 11.50 -4.85
N ALA A 8 -2.74 11.55 -5.01
CA ALA A 8 -3.74 11.76 -3.96
C ALA A 8 -3.82 10.61 -2.94
N VAL A 9 -2.70 10.26 -2.32
CA VAL A 9 -2.55 9.23 -1.30
C VAL A 9 -1.81 9.85 -0.13
N SER A 10 -2.40 9.76 1.05
CA SER A 10 -1.84 10.39 2.26
C SER A 10 -0.45 9.86 2.58
N GLN A 11 0.46 10.74 3.03
CA GLN A 11 1.81 10.33 3.42
C GLN A 11 1.82 9.24 4.49
N ALA A 12 0.80 9.22 5.35
CA ALA A 12 0.59 8.17 6.34
C ALA A 12 0.44 6.77 5.70
N VAL A 13 -0.31 6.66 4.59
CA VAL A 13 -0.51 5.39 3.87
C VAL A 13 0.80 4.92 3.23
N LEU A 14 1.54 5.84 2.61
CA LEU A 14 2.85 5.52 1.99
C LEU A 14 3.88 5.03 3.01
N ASP A 15 3.94 5.66 4.20
CA ASP A 15 4.87 5.23 5.25
C ASP A 15 4.47 3.87 5.83
N ALA A 16 3.17 3.68 6.06
CA ALA A 16 2.63 2.44 6.60
C ALA A 16 2.81 1.26 5.62
N VAL A 17 2.54 1.46 4.32
CA VAL A 17 2.86 0.50 3.26
C VAL A 17 4.35 0.17 3.26
N ARG A 18 5.24 1.18 3.31
CA ARG A 18 6.69 0.95 3.36
C ARG A 18 7.15 0.12 4.57
N ARG A 19 6.47 0.21 5.71
CA ARG A 19 6.79 -0.54 6.92
C ARG A 19 6.36 -2.01 6.83
N GLU A 20 5.21 -2.26 6.20
CA GLU A 20 4.70 -3.62 5.97
C GLU A 20 5.36 -4.32 4.79
N VAL A 21 5.86 -3.56 3.81
CA VAL A 21 6.57 -4.13 2.66
C VAL A 21 7.80 -4.89 3.12
N ARG A 22 7.84 -6.17 2.75
CA ARG A 22 8.99 -7.08 2.94
C ARG A 22 9.46 -7.49 1.57
N ASP A 23 10.75 -7.30 1.27
CA ASP A 23 11.33 -7.69 -0.03
C ASP A 23 10.66 -7.04 -1.27
N GLY A 24 10.18 -5.80 -1.13
CA GLY A 24 9.48 -5.08 -2.20
C GLY A 24 8.09 -5.63 -2.52
N ARG A 25 7.56 -6.50 -1.64
CA ARG A 25 6.29 -7.18 -1.78
C ARG A 25 5.41 -6.92 -0.57
N LEU A 26 4.10 -6.87 -0.80
CA LEU A 26 3.10 -6.66 0.24
C LEU A 26 1.99 -7.70 0.07
N THR A 27 1.49 -8.28 1.16
CA THR A 27 0.40 -9.26 1.04
C THR A 27 -0.96 -8.55 0.96
N CYS A 28 -1.94 -9.16 0.30
CA CYS A 28 -3.28 -8.57 0.25
C CYS A 28 -3.92 -8.44 1.65
N THR A 29 -3.61 -9.36 2.56
CA THR A 29 -4.00 -9.28 3.98
C THR A 29 -3.39 -8.06 4.66
N ALA A 30 -2.10 -7.79 4.43
CA ALA A 30 -1.43 -6.59 4.93
C ALA A 30 -2.07 -5.32 4.36
N ALA A 31 -2.37 -5.29 3.06
CA ALA A 31 -3.03 -4.15 2.42
C ALA A 31 -4.39 -3.84 3.05
N GLN A 32 -5.19 -4.88 3.30
CA GLN A 32 -6.50 -4.75 3.93
C GLN A 32 -6.41 -4.34 5.40
N ARG A 33 -5.44 -4.89 6.16
CA ARG A 33 -5.18 -4.46 7.54
C ARG A 33 -4.79 -2.98 7.57
N LEU A 34 -3.85 -2.56 6.75
CA LEU A 34 -3.44 -1.16 6.62
C LEU A 34 -4.61 -0.24 6.28
N ALA A 35 -5.45 -0.66 5.32
CA ALA A 35 -6.64 0.09 4.94
C ALA A 35 -7.60 0.26 6.14
N ALA A 36 -7.83 -0.82 6.90
CA ALA A 36 -8.68 -0.79 8.09
C ALA A 36 -8.10 0.08 9.22
N GLU A 37 -6.79 -0.03 9.50
CA GLU A 37 -6.13 0.75 10.56
C GLU A 37 -6.09 2.24 10.24
N LEU A 38 -5.88 2.58 8.97
CA LEU A 38 -5.83 3.96 8.50
C LEU A 38 -7.22 4.53 8.18
N ALA A 39 -8.27 3.70 8.29
CA ALA A 39 -9.63 4.02 7.88
C ALA A 39 -9.73 4.59 6.44
N VAL A 40 -8.89 4.06 5.54
CA VAL A 40 -8.85 4.42 4.12
C VAL A 40 -9.34 3.25 3.25
N PRO A 41 -9.85 3.50 2.06
CA PRO A 41 -10.21 2.42 1.15
C PRO A 41 -8.96 1.67 0.67
N VAL A 42 -9.08 0.34 0.50
CA VAL A 42 -7.98 -0.53 0.01
C VAL A 42 -7.42 -0.05 -1.33
N ARG A 43 -8.24 0.60 -2.16
CA ARG A 43 -7.81 1.24 -3.42
C ARG A 43 -6.71 2.29 -3.22
N GLU A 44 -6.74 3.02 -2.11
CA GLU A 44 -5.73 4.03 -1.77
C GLU A 44 -4.42 3.35 -1.36
N VAL A 45 -4.50 2.23 -0.64
CA VAL A 45 -3.35 1.39 -0.32
C VAL A 45 -2.74 0.78 -1.57
N GLY A 46 -3.58 0.32 -2.52
CA GLY A 46 -3.15 -0.15 -3.85
C GLY A 46 -2.44 0.95 -4.63
N ALA A 47 -3.03 2.15 -4.71
CA ALA A 47 -2.39 3.31 -5.34
C ALA A 47 -1.05 3.70 -4.67
N ALA A 48 -0.94 3.59 -3.35
CA ALA A 48 0.34 3.74 -2.65
C ALA A 48 1.34 2.66 -3.05
N CYS A 49 0.92 1.39 -3.17
CA CYS A 49 1.78 0.30 -3.61
C CYS A 49 2.28 0.54 -5.04
N ASP A 50 1.41 0.90 -5.97
CA ASP A 50 1.75 1.25 -7.35
C ASP A 50 2.75 2.41 -7.41
N ALA A 51 2.48 3.48 -6.66
CA ALA A 51 3.37 4.65 -6.57
C ALA A 51 4.75 4.31 -5.96
N LEU A 52 4.81 3.29 -5.09
CA LEU A 52 6.05 2.81 -4.47
C LEU A 52 6.73 1.70 -5.30
N GLY A 53 6.11 1.22 -6.38
CA GLY A 53 6.60 0.08 -7.17
C GLY A 53 6.55 -1.24 -6.42
N VAL A 54 5.67 -1.37 -5.42
CA VAL A 54 5.49 -2.54 -4.58
C VAL A 54 4.51 -3.49 -5.24
N LYS A 55 4.87 -4.77 -5.35
CA LYS A 55 3.94 -5.80 -5.86
C LYS A 55 3.11 -6.36 -4.74
N VAL A 56 1.79 -6.39 -4.93
CA VAL A 56 0.88 -7.11 -4.04
C VAL A 56 0.92 -8.59 -4.40
N GLN A 57 1.18 -9.46 -3.42
CA GLN A 57 1.17 -10.92 -3.59
C GLN A 57 0.18 -11.57 -2.62
N ALA A 58 -0.12 -12.87 -2.80
CA ALA A 58 -0.97 -13.64 -1.91
C ALA A 58 -2.34 -12.97 -1.68
N CYS A 59 -3.09 -12.78 -2.75
CA CYS A 59 -4.47 -12.31 -2.64
C CYS A 59 -5.37 -13.42 -2.13
N GLU A 60 -5.93 -13.23 -0.94
CA GLU A 60 -6.85 -14.21 -0.30
C GLU A 60 -8.12 -14.44 -1.12
N LEU A 61 -8.44 -13.53 -2.05
CA LEU A 61 -9.54 -13.67 -3.01
C LEU A 61 -9.15 -14.45 -4.27
N GLY A 62 -7.89 -14.86 -4.42
CA GLY A 62 -7.40 -15.56 -5.62
C GLY A 62 -7.34 -14.67 -6.87
N CYS A 63 -7.38 -13.34 -6.74
CA CYS A 63 -7.37 -12.41 -7.88
C CYS A 63 -5.99 -12.15 -8.51
N PHE A 64 -4.99 -12.99 -8.26
CA PHE A 64 -3.65 -12.87 -8.87
C PHE A 64 -3.07 -14.25 -9.18
#